data_AF-A0A356TK56-F1
#
_entry.id   AF-A0A356TK56-F1
#
_cell.length_a   1.000
_cell.length_b   1.000
_cell.length_c   1.000
_cell.angle_alpha   90.00
_cell.angle_beta   90.00
_cell.angle_gamma   90.00
#
_symmetry.space_group_name_H-M   'P 1'
#
loop_
_entity.id
_entity.type
_entity.pdbx_description
1 polymer ?
#
loop_
_entity_poly.entity_id
_entity_poly.type
_entity_poly.pdbx_seq_one_letter_code
_entity_poly.pdbx_strand_id
1 'polypeptide(L)'
;MRLLPFLLALAACSGPADAPDASSSDADASSSTRDAGPDAALGDAGSSDGGSDAGPGVRPIGPRPVTPTPLERGTLFAAPDGAGTDCSQAAPCDLWEATDQAEAGDVVFLRGGVYDIDRNLYFRGRGTDPGPAIFESYPGELAILDGSSLAPLTEVYIRVLGDATHLRLFEVRNMPVSALSVRSSDHVLEGLHVHHNVGSGIHVHESYDTPSSNRNLITDCVVHDNSAAGIDAADGGNSDGISMSSGIDNRIENCLVHSNSDDGVDTWRTLDSYVGYSITYGNGIGSGNGQGFKAGGAPPSRGTTVEHCISYSNRSAGFDQNSGVAVRFVHNTSWDNGVGFYGGSDTELRFNLAGDDDPRGGSGTDEENSWQRGGPVTFVSTDPSSPDFLVPTPGGPFEDLGAHAGR
;
A
#
# COMPACT_ATOMS: atom_id res chain seq x y z
N MET A 1 -28.12 -6.10 54.33
CA MET A 1 -28.11 -7.31 53.47
C MET A 1 -28.34 -6.82 52.05
N ARG A 2 -27.28 -6.66 51.24
CA ARG A 2 -26.85 -7.59 50.15
C ARG A 2 -28.03 -7.89 49.20
N LEU A 3 -28.03 -7.61 47.89
CA LEU A 3 -26.97 -7.62 46.87
C LEU A 3 -27.33 -6.75 45.63
N LEU A 4 -26.28 -6.46 44.85
CA LEU A 4 -26.15 -5.69 43.59
C LEU A 4 -27.00 -6.17 42.38
N PRO A 5 -27.13 -5.32 41.33
CA PRO A 5 -27.74 -5.64 40.03
C PRO A 5 -26.73 -6.23 39.04
N PHE A 6 -27.20 -6.87 37.96
CA PHE A 6 -26.35 -7.28 36.84
C PHE A 6 -26.84 -6.72 35.51
N LEU A 7 -25.84 -6.34 34.73
CA LEU A 7 -25.77 -5.60 33.48
C LEU A 7 -26.42 -6.37 32.31
N LEU A 8 -27.06 -5.62 31.42
CA LEU A 8 -27.46 -6.05 30.08
C LEU A 8 -26.28 -5.83 29.13
N ALA A 9 -25.71 -6.89 28.58
CA ALA A 9 -24.70 -6.82 27.52
C ALA A 9 -25.42 -6.86 26.16
N LEU A 10 -25.25 -5.80 25.34
CA LEU A 10 -25.56 -5.84 23.92
C LEU A 10 -24.47 -6.66 23.22
N ALA A 11 -24.86 -7.80 22.66
CA ALA A 11 -24.13 -8.47 21.61
C ALA A 11 -24.68 -7.96 20.27
N ALA A 12 -23.82 -7.36 19.44
CA ALA A 12 -24.12 -7.12 18.04
C ALA A 12 -23.24 -8.06 17.20
N CYS A 13 -23.83 -9.17 16.77
CA CYS A 13 -23.39 -9.92 15.61
C CYS A 13 -24.06 -9.31 14.38
N SER A 14 -23.30 -9.06 13.31
CA SER A 14 -23.82 -9.11 11.93
C SER A 14 -22.67 -9.02 10.92
N GLY A 15 -22.30 -10.16 10.33
CA GLY A 15 -22.20 -10.25 8.86
C GLY A 15 -23.44 -11.01 8.34
N PRO A 16 -23.58 -11.30 7.04
CA PRO A 16 -22.82 -10.84 5.87
C PRO A 16 -23.73 -10.12 4.83
N ALA A 17 -23.15 -9.58 3.76
CA ALA A 17 -23.88 -9.26 2.53
C ALA A 17 -23.07 -9.70 1.31
N ASP A 18 -23.62 -10.72 0.65
CA ASP A 18 -23.38 -11.32 -0.66
C ASP A 18 -22.49 -10.58 -1.67
N ALA A 19 -21.45 -11.30 -2.14
CA ALA A 19 -20.80 -11.04 -3.42
C ALA A 19 -21.66 -11.60 -4.57
N PRO A 20 -21.83 -10.89 -5.69
CA PRO A 20 -22.55 -11.43 -6.83
C PRO A 20 -21.71 -12.48 -7.58
N ASP A 21 -22.36 -13.61 -7.82
CA ASP A 21 -21.98 -14.71 -8.69
C ASP A 21 -21.63 -14.20 -10.10
N ALA A 22 -20.43 -14.52 -10.59
CA ALA A 22 -20.07 -14.36 -12.00
C ALA A 22 -19.49 -15.67 -12.55
N SER A 23 -20.39 -16.56 -12.92
CA SER A 23 -20.10 -17.65 -13.84
C SER A 23 -19.95 -17.10 -15.26
N SER A 24 -18.74 -17.10 -15.79
CA SER A 24 -18.53 -17.17 -17.24
C SER A 24 -17.32 -18.05 -17.52
N SER A 25 -17.63 -19.25 -18.01
CA SER A 25 -16.71 -20.19 -18.61
C SER A 25 -16.09 -19.58 -19.87
N ASP A 26 -14.77 -19.45 -19.89
CA ASP A 26 -14.02 -19.63 -21.13
C ASP A 26 -12.90 -20.64 -20.86
N ALA A 27 -13.07 -21.78 -21.50
CA ALA A 27 -12.09 -22.84 -21.53
C ALA A 27 -11.02 -22.45 -22.53
N ASP A 28 -9.77 -22.37 -22.09
CA ASP A 28 -8.66 -22.68 -22.98
C ASP A 28 -7.72 -23.68 -22.31
N ALA A 29 -7.56 -24.79 -23.00
CA ALA A 29 -6.86 -25.96 -22.55
C ALA A 29 -5.46 -25.94 -23.17
N SER A 30 -4.42 -25.80 -22.35
CA SER A 30 -3.09 -26.26 -22.73
C SER A 30 -2.43 -26.99 -21.57
N SER A 31 -2.40 -28.31 -21.70
CA SER A 31 -1.65 -29.23 -20.88
C SER A 31 -0.15 -29.04 -21.07
N SER A 32 0.60 -28.87 -19.98
CA SER A 32 1.95 -29.45 -19.90
C SER A 32 2.37 -29.66 -18.45
N THR A 33 2.34 -30.91 -18.04
CA THR A 33 3.08 -31.45 -16.89
C THR A 33 4.59 -31.26 -17.10
N ARG A 34 5.31 -30.78 -16.09
CA ARG A 34 6.69 -31.19 -15.79
C ARG A 34 7.17 -30.68 -14.42
N ASP A 35 7.30 -31.66 -13.53
CA ASP A 35 8.46 -32.00 -12.70
C ASP A 35 9.13 -30.95 -11.78
N ALA A 36 9.24 -31.36 -10.52
CA ALA A 36 9.91 -30.67 -9.44
C ALA A 36 11.44 -30.85 -9.51
N GLY A 37 12.18 -29.78 -9.24
CA GLY A 37 13.63 -29.76 -9.05
C GLY A 37 14.12 -28.35 -8.70
N PRO A 38 15.24 -28.20 -7.97
CA PRO A 38 15.26 -27.55 -6.66
C PRO A 38 15.71 -26.08 -6.65
N ASP A 39 15.44 -25.43 -5.51
CA ASP A 39 15.95 -24.15 -5.00
C ASP A 39 17.21 -23.61 -5.69
N ALA A 40 17.04 -22.49 -6.38
CA ALA A 40 18.13 -21.58 -6.73
C ALA A 40 17.90 -20.27 -5.97
N ALA A 41 18.73 -20.06 -4.95
CA ALA A 41 18.83 -18.82 -4.20
C ALA A 41 19.04 -17.63 -5.15
N LEU A 42 18.16 -16.63 -5.04
CA LEU A 42 18.34 -15.34 -5.69
C LEU A 42 19.55 -14.65 -5.07
N GLY A 43 20.60 -14.51 -5.88
CA GLY A 43 21.83 -13.83 -5.53
C GLY A 43 21.60 -12.33 -5.43
N ASP A 44 22.13 -11.78 -4.34
CA ASP A 44 22.37 -10.38 -4.05
C ASP A 44 23.00 -9.64 -5.25
N ALA A 45 22.19 -8.82 -5.93
CA ALA A 45 22.66 -7.87 -6.92
C ALA A 45 22.88 -6.51 -6.24
N GLY A 46 24.00 -6.40 -5.52
CA GLY A 46 24.50 -5.15 -4.98
C GLY A 46 24.79 -4.15 -6.12
N SER A 47 23.92 -3.16 -6.26
CA SER A 47 24.20 -1.94 -7.00
C SER A 47 25.34 -1.19 -6.32
N SER A 48 26.35 -0.80 -7.10
CA SER A 48 27.52 -0.07 -6.63
C SER A 48 27.26 1.43 -6.73
N ASP A 49 26.70 2.02 -5.69
CA ASP A 49 26.63 3.47 -5.55
C ASP A 49 27.92 4.01 -4.93
N GLY A 50 28.73 4.64 -5.78
CA GLY A 50 29.79 5.54 -5.36
C GLY A 50 29.20 6.89 -4.97
N GLY A 51 28.91 7.06 -3.68
CA GLY A 51 28.49 8.33 -3.08
C GLY A 51 28.92 8.37 -1.61
N SER A 52 29.63 9.43 -1.24
CA SER A 52 30.31 9.67 0.04
C SER A 52 29.59 9.18 1.31
N ASP A 53 30.34 8.36 2.06
CA ASP A 53 30.27 8.04 3.50
C ASP A 53 29.62 9.14 4.38
N ALA A 54 28.32 9.01 4.61
CA ALA A 54 27.69 9.38 5.87
C ALA A 54 27.66 8.11 6.71
N GLY A 55 27.90 8.20 8.03
CA GLY A 55 27.90 7.05 8.95
C GLY A 55 26.60 6.24 8.94
N PRO A 56 26.35 5.29 9.88
CA PRO A 56 25.09 4.56 9.92
C PRO A 56 23.94 5.53 10.24
N GLY A 57 23.44 6.20 9.21
CA GLY A 57 22.33 7.12 9.24
C GLY A 57 21.05 6.31 9.28
N VAL A 58 20.10 6.78 10.08
CA VAL A 58 18.77 6.19 10.15
C VAL A 58 18.11 6.30 8.78
N ARG A 59 17.40 5.25 8.38
CA ARG A 59 16.67 5.20 7.11
C ARG A 59 15.49 6.18 7.18
N PRO A 60 15.30 7.07 6.19
CA PRO A 60 14.14 7.96 6.13
C PRO A 60 12.81 7.19 6.13
N ILE A 61 11.81 7.71 6.85
CA ILE A 61 10.44 7.20 6.90
C ILE A 61 9.57 8.02 5.95
N GLY A 62 8.69 7.33 5.21
CA GLY A 62 7.84 7.91 4.19
C GLY A 62 8.53 7.97 2.81
N PRO A 63 7.86 8.61 1.83
CA PRO A 63 8.30 8.64 0.44
C PRO A 63 9.64 9.32 0.26
N ARG A 64 10.51 8.67 -0.52
CA ARG A 64 11.82 9.20 -0.87
C ARG A 64 11.80 9.72 -2.31
N PRO A 65 12.74 10.61 -2.67
CA PRO A 65 12.95 10.96 -4.07
C PRO A 65 13.29 9.72 -4.89
N VAL A 66 12.55 9.50 -5.98
CA VAL A 66 12.78 8.41 -6.92
C VAL A 66 13.53 8.97 -8.13
N THR A 67 14.66 8.36 -8.47
CA THR A 67 15.45 8.75 -9.65
C THR A 67 14.75 8.28 -10.93
N PRO A 68 14.43 9.19 -11.86
CA PRO A 68 13.84 8.81 -13.14
C PRO A 68 14.75 7.90 -13.96
N THR A 69 14.16 7.03 -14.77
CA THR A 69 14.89 6.28 -15.79
C THR A 69 15.56 7.26 -16.77
N PRO A 70 16.83 7.04 -17.15
CA PRO A 70 17.49 7.89 -18.13
C PRO A 70 16.72 7.93 -19.46
N LEU A 71 16.53 9.12 -20.02
CA LEU A 71 15.72 9.34 -21.23
C LEU A 71 16.19 8.49 -22.41
N GLU A 72 17.50 8.27 -22.54
CA GLU A 72 18.09 7.46 -23.61
C GLU A 72 17.67 5.99 -23.59
N ARG A 73 17.06 5.51 -22.50
CA ARG A 73 16.47 4.17 -22.42
C ARG A 73 15.07 4.07 -23.01
N GLY A 74 14.41 5.19 -23.29
CA GLY A 74 13.04 5.22 -23.78
C GLY A 74 12.88 4.49 -25.12
N THR A 75 11.97 3.51 -25.17
CA THR A 75 11.66 2.73 -26.37
C THR A 75 10.33 3.14 -26.98
N LEU A 76 9.34 3.47 -26.14
CA LEU A 76 8.01 3.93 -26.55
C LEU A 76 7.65 5.23 -25.84
N PHE A 77 6.86 6.07 -26.51
CA PHE A 77 6.43 7.37 -26.00
C PHE A 77 4.93 7.55 -26.23
N ALA A 78 4.21 7.84 -25.17
CA ALA A 78 2.78 8.16 -25.20
C ALA A 78 2.55 9.61 -24.81
N ALA A 79 1.55 10.28 -25.37
CA ALA A 79 1.14 11.63 -25.01
C ALA A 79 -0.39 11.74 -24.88
N PRO A 80 -0.92 12.71 -24.11
CA PRO A 80 -2.37 12.92 -23.98
C PRO A 80 -3.10 13.10 -25.32
N ASP A 81 -2.46 13.79 -26.27
CA ASP A 81 -2.93 14.04 -27.64
C ASP A 81 -2.17 13.20 -28.68
N GLY A 82 -1.45 12.17 -28.23
CA GLY A 82 -0.72 11.25 -29.08
C GLY A 82 -1.65 10.46 -30.00
N ALA A 83 -1.15 10.06 -31.16
CA ALA A 83 -1.96 9.40 -32.17
C ALA A 83 -1.10 8.52 -33.10
N GLY A 84 -1.75 7.59 -33.79
CA GLY A 84 -1.08 6.63 -34.66
C GLY A 84 -0.33 5.56 -33.87
N THR A 85 0.50 4.79 -34.57
CA THR A 85 1.14 3.57 -34.04
C THR A 85 2.66 3.67 -33.93
N ASP A 86 3.26 4.82 -34.25
CA ASP A 86 4.73 4.95 -34.30
C ASP A 86 5.37 5.01 -32.91
N CYS A 87 4.64 5.52 -31.90
CA CYS A 87 5.06 5.64 -30.50
C CYS A 87 6.48 6.19 -30.28
N SER A 88 6.98 7.02 -31.19
CA SER A 88 8.34 7.57 -31.12
C SER A 88 8.36 8.87 -30.31
N GLN A 89 9.53 9.28 -29.82
CA GLN A 89 9.63 10.54 -29.09
C GLN A 89 9.15 11.76 -29.90
N ALA A 90 9.36 11.76 -31.22
CA ALA A 90 8.95 12.85 -32.12
C ALA A 90 7.48 12.77 -32.57
N ALA A 91 6.88 11.57 -32.48
CA ALA A 91 5.50 11.29 -32.83
C ALA A 91 4.93 10.27 -31.83
N PRO A 92 4.61 10.72 -30.59
CA PRO A 92 4.09 9.84 -29.56
C PRO A 92 2.68 9.35 -29.93
N CYS A 93 2.39 8.10 -29.56
CA CYS A 93 1.07 7.52 -29.72
C CYS A 93 0.19 7.80 -28.49
N ASP A 94 -1.07 7.34 -28.50
CA ASP A 94 -1.90 7.41 -27.31
C ASP A 94 -1.47 6.37 -26.26
N LEU A 95 -1.99 6.52 -25.04
CA LEU A 95 -1.65 5.66 -23.89
C LEU A 95 -2.01 4.19 -24.13
N TRP A 96 -3.16 3.90 -24.73
CA TRP A 96 -3.58 2.51 -24.95
C TRP A 96 -2.68 1.85 -25.98
N GLU A 97 -2.38 2.54 -27.07
CA GLU A 97 -1.45 2.04 -28.08
C GLU A 97 -0.07 1.74 -27.49
N ALA A 98 0.48 2.65 -26.68
CA ALA A 98 1.76 2.43 -26.02
C ALA A 98 1.74 1.22 -25.07
N THR A 99 0.69 1.07 -24.26
CA THR A 99 0.55 -0.09 -23.36
C THR A 99 0.28 -1.41 -24.08
N ASP A 100 -0.30 -1.38 -25.27
CA ASP A 100 -0.56 -2.58 -26.06
C ASP A 100 0.67 -3.04 -26.86
N GLN A 101 1.54 -2.11 -27.24
CA GLN A 101 2.82 -2.39 -27.90
C GLN A 101 3.93 -2.84 -26.95
N ALA A 102 3.92 -2.37 -25.70
CA ALA A 102 5.00 -2.62 -24.74
C ALA A 102 5.25 -4.12 -24.50
N GLU A 103 6.53 -4.49 -24.53
CA GLU A 103 7.05 -5.82 -24.21
C GLU A 103 8.06 -5.76 -23.04
N ALA A 104 8.46 -6.92 -22.54
CA ALA A 104 9.48 -7.09 -21.52
C ALA A 104 10.78 -6.36 -21.91
N GLY A 105 11.28 -5.50 -21.01
CA GLY A 105 12.48 -4.69 -21.23
C GLY A 105 12.24 -3.30 -21.83
N ASP A 106 11.03 -3.00 -22.32
CA ASP A 106 10.67 -1.66 -22.80
C ASP A 106 10.66 -0.62 -21.67
N VAL A 107 10.97 0.61 -22.06
CA VAL A 107 10.76 1.80 -21.24
C VAL A 107 9.81 2.72 -21.98
N VAL A 108 8.57 2.76 -21.49
CA VAL A 108 7.49 3.59 -22.01
C VAL A 108 7.45 4.89 -21.23
N PHE A 109 7.80 5.99 -21.88
CA PHE A 109 7.69 7.33 -21.30
C PHE A 109 6.34 7.98 -21.63
N LEU A 110 5.64 8.43 -20.59
CA LEU A 110 4.38 9.15 -20.66
C LEU A 110 4.66 10.65 -20.61
N ARG A 111 4.38 11.38 -21.68
CA ARG A 111 4.50 12.84 -21.72
C ARG A 111 3.56 13.48 -20.70
N GLY A 112 3.97 14.65 -20.21
CA GLY A 112 3.21 15.39 -19.21
C GLY A 112 1.84 15.83 -19.70
N GLY A 113 0.87 15.79 -18.80
CA GLY A 113 -0.51 16.19 -19.04
C GLY A 113 -1.53 15.16 -18.58
N VAL A 114 -2.79 15.43 -18.87
CA VAL A 114 -3.94 14.64 -18.40
C VAL A 114 -4.36 13.64 -19.47
N TYR A 115 -4.29 12.36 -19.13
CA TYR A 115 -4.82 11.24 -19.90
C TYR A 115 -6.21 10.91 -19.34
N ASP A 116 -7.26 11.22 -20.11
CA ASP A 116 -8.66 10.92 -19.75
C ASP A 116 -8.93 9.43 -19.86
N ILE A 117 -9.14 8.74 -18.74
CA ILE A 117 -9.37 7.29 -18.70
C ILE A 117 -10.85 7.00 -18.91
N ASP A 118 -11.23 6.66 -20.14
CA ASP A 118 -12.63 6.42 -20.55
C ASP A 118 -13.00 4.94 -20.73
N ARG A 119 -12.00 4.05 -20.68
CA ARG A 119 -12.12 2.59 -20.84
C ARG A 119 -10.98 1.88 -20.13
N ASN A 120 -11.11 0.57 -19.97
CA ASN A 120 -10.10 -0.24 -19.30
C ASN A 120 -8.69 -0.01 -19.88
N LEU A 121 -7.73 0.14 -18.97
CA LEU A 121 -6.31 0.30 -19.28
C LEU A 121 -5.53 -0.85 -18.63
N TYR A 122 -4.53 -1.38 -19.34
CA TYR A 122 -3.80 -2.55 -18.90
C TYR A 122 -2.30 -2.30 -18.99
N PHE A 123 -1.65 -2.10 -17.86
CA PHE A 123 -0.20 -2.17 -17.75
C PHE A 123 0.20 -3.63 -17.61
N ARG A 124 0.92 -4.16 -18.60
CA ARG A 124 1.24 -5.59 -18.63
C ARG A 124 2.61 -5.88 -19.23
N GLY A 125 3.36 -6.71 -18.52
CA GLY A 125 4.57 -7.32 -19.05
C GLY A 125 4.18 -8.46 -19.99
N ARG A 126 4.89 -8.58 -21.10
CA ARG A 126 4.72 -9.65 -22.09
C ARG A 126 6.06 -9.99 -22.70
N GLY A 127 6.25 -11.25 -23.10
CA GLY A 127 7.38 -11.66 -23.91
C GLY A 127 8.27 -12.66 -23.20
N THR A 128 9.45 -12.91 -23.77
CA THR A 128 10.37 -13.95 -23.26
C THR A 128 11.62 -13.38 -22.61
N ASP A 129 11.82 -12.07 -22.66
CA ASP A 129 12.94 -11.43 -21.98
C ASP A 129 12.68 -11.36 -20.47
N PRO A 130 13.72 -11.54 -19.62
CA PRO A 130 13.54 -11.61 -18.18
C PRO A 130 13.34 -10.24 -17.52
N GLY A 131 13.34 -9.15 -18.28
CA GLY A 131 13.27 -7.79 -17.75
C GLY A 131 11.83 -7.24 -17.66
N PRO A 132 11.49 -6.43 -16.64
CA PRO A 132 10.18 -5.83 -16.53
C PRO A 132 9.95 -4.78 -17.64
N ALA A 133 8.70 -4.60 -18.06
CA ALA A 133 8.31 -3.41 -18.81
C ALA A 133 8.15 -2.22 -17.85
N ILE A 134 8.75 -1.07 -18.16
CA ILE A 134 8.70 0.13 -17.33
C ILE A 134 7.74 1.14 -17.97
N PHE A 135 6.77 1.63 -17.20
CA PHE A 135 5.86 2.72 -17.56
C PHE A 135 6.10 3.88 -16.60
N GLU A 136 6.56 5.01 -17.12
CA GLU A 136 7.06 6.10 -16.29
C GLU A 136 6.72 7.46 -16.90
N SER A 137 6.47 8.49 -16.09
CA SER A 137 6.44 9.87 -16.61
C SER A 137 7.74 10.20 -17.35
N TYR A 138 7.62 10.95 -18.43
CA TYR A 138 8.77 11.51 -19.12
C TYR A 138 9.62 12.34 -18.14
N PRO A 139 10.97 12.22 -18.13
CA PRO A 139 11.78 12.89 -17.12
C PRO A 139 11.55 14.41 -17.07
N GLY A 140 11.16 14.90 -15.90
CA GLY A 140 10.86 16.32 -15.67
C GLY A 140 9.44 16.77 -16.05
N GLU A 141 8.60 15.85 -16.51
CA GLU A 141 7.17 16.05 -16.77
C GLU A 141 6.33 15.20 -15.79
N LEU A 142 5.01 15.44 -15.75
CA LEU A 142 4.08 14.67 -14.91
C LEU A 142 2.90 14.18 -15.77
N ALA A 143 2.82 12.87 -15.97
CA ALA A 143 1.65 12.22 -16.53
C ALA A 143 0.57 12.03 -15.44
N ILE A 144 -0.68 12.35 -15.76
CA ILE A 144 -1.83 12.25 -14.86
C ILE A 144 -2.90 11.39 -15.53
N LEU A 145 -3.20 10.22 -14.96
CA LEU A 145 -4.28 9.35 -15.41
C LEU A 145 -5.54 9.72 -14.62
N ASP A 146 -6.57 10.22 -15.30
CA ASP A 146 -7.72 10.87 -14.68
C ASP A 146 -9.03 10.21 -15.10
N GLY A 147 -9.78 9.65 -14.14
CA GLY A 147 -11.08 9.01 -14.38
C GLY A 147 -12.29 9.95 -14.27
N SER A 148 -12.10 11.27 -14.14
CA SER A 148 -13.17 12.24 -13.84
C SER A 148 -14.29 12.35 -14.88
N SER A 149 -14.10 11.83 -16.10
CA SER A 149 -15.15 11.75 -17.12
C SER A 149 -16.21 10.67 -16.82
N LEU A 150 -15.89 9.75 -15.91
CA LEU A 150 -16.73 8.62 -15.55
C LEU A 150 -17.56 8.90 -14.29
N ALA A 151 -18.80 8.41 -14.26
CA ALA A 151 -19.61 8.46 -13.06
C ALA A 151 -19.05 7.49 -12.00
N PRO A 152 -19.15 7.80 -10.68
CA PRO A 152 -18.78 6.86 -9.63
C PRO A 152 -19.39 5.47 -9.84
N LEU A 153 -18.62 4.43 -9.54
CA LEU A 153 -18.95 3.00 -9.72
C LEU A 153 -19.09 2.55 -11.18
N THR A 154 -18.70 3.37 -12.17
CA THR A 154 -18.53 2.89 -13.56
C THR A 154 -17.41 1.86 -13.61
N GLU A 155 -17.67 0.69 -14.19
CA GLU A 155 -16.73 -0.45 -14.26
C GLU A 155 -15.60 -0.26 -15.29
N VAL A 156 -14.77 0.75 -15.06
CA VAL A 156 -13.54 1.02 -15.80
C VAL A 156 -12.36 0.95 -14.84
N TYR A 157 -11.40 0.10 -15.18
CA TYR A 157 -10.28 -0.24 -14.32
C TYR A 157 -8.95 0.09 -15.00
N ILE A 158 -7.98 0.56 -14.22
CA ILE A 158 -6.57 0.44 -14.56
C ILE A 158 -6.07 -0.84 -13.90
N ARG A 159 -5.58 -1.79 -14.71
CA ARG A 159 -5.12 -3.09 -14.24
C ARG A 159 -3.62 -3.26 -14.48
N VAL A 160 -2.94 -3.81 -13.49
CA VAL A 160 -1.54 -4.25 -13.57
C VAL A 160 -1.56 -5.76 -13.58
N LEU A 161 -1.15 -6.38 -14.69
CA LEU A 161 -1.27 -7.82 -14.88
C LEU A 161 -0.16 -8.40 -15.77
N GLY A 162 -0.06 -9.73 -15.84
CA GLY A 162 0.91 -10.41 -16.70
C GLY A 162 2.28 -10.54 -16.06
N ASP A 163 3.34 -10.48 -16.87
CA ASP A 163 4.72 -10.52 -16.37
C ASP A 163 5.08 -9.21 -15.64
N ALA A 164 6.20 -9.24 -14.92
CA ALA A 164 6.69 -8.13 -14.11
C ALA A 164 6.63 -6.78 -14.86
N THR A 165 6.10 -5.76 -14.17
CA THR A 165 6.04 -4.38 -14.68
C THR A 165 6.43 -3.40 -13.60
N HIS A 166 7.03 -2.29 -14.00
CA HIS A 166 7.30 -1.16 -13.12
C HIS A 166 6.43 0.02 -13.51
N LEU A 167 5.58 0.50 -12.61
CA LEU A 167 4.79 1.72 -12.76
C LEU A 167 5.44 2.80 -11.91
N ARG A 168 5.91 3.88 -12.53
CA ARG A 168 6.79 4.83 -11.86
C ARG A 168 6.42 6.30 -12.10
N LEU A 169 6.50 7.12 -11.06
CA LEU A 169 6.54 8.59 -11.19
C LEU A 169 5.35 9.26 -11.90
N PHE A 170 4.13 8.71 -11.79
CA PHE A 170 2.93 9.34 -12.36
C PHE A 170 1.78 9.44 -11.34
N GLU A 171 0.79 10.27 -11.66
CA GLU A 171 -0.42 10.49 -10.86
C GLU A 171 -1.58 9.65 -11.39
N VAL A 172 -2.38 9.09 -10.49
CA VAL A 172 -3.67 8.44 -10.80
C VAL A 172 -4.74 9.04 -9.91
N ARG A 173 -5.81 9.58 -10.51
CA ARG A 173 -6.86 10.22 -9.73
C ARG A 173 -8.27 10.06 -10.28
N ASN A 174 -9.24 10.33 -9.41
CA ASN A 174 -10.67 10.40 -9.74
C ASN A 174 -11.20 9.16 -10.44
N MET A 175 -10.60 7.98 -10.23
CA MET A 175 -11.10 6.75 -10.80
C MET A 175 -12.48 6.43 -10.20
N PRO A 176 -13.44 5.96 -11.01
CA PRO A 176 -14.80 5.66 -10.54
C PRO A 176 -14.87 4.43 -9.63
N VAL A 177 -13.78 3.67 -9.52
CA VAL A 177 -13.58 2.48 -8.70
C VAL A 177 -12.20 2.57 -8.03
N SER A 178 -11.60 1.47 -7.59
CA SER A 178 -10.20 1.48 -7.12
C SER A 178 -9.25 1.97 -8.22
N ALA A 179 -8.20 2.72 -7.85
CA ALA A 179 -7.34 3.37 -8.83
C ALA A 179 -6.49 2.35 -9.61
N LEU A 180 -5.70 1.54 -8.90
CA LEU A 180 -4.82 0.53 -9.48
C LEU A 180 -5.20 -0.86 -8.97
N SER A 181 -5.67 -1.73 -9.87
CA SER A 181 -5.97 -3.13 -9.59
C SER A 181 -4.77 -4.00 -10.01
N VAL A 182 -3.99 -4.48 -9.05
CA VAL A 182 -2.80 -5.31 -9.28
C VAL A 182 -3.19 -6.79 -9.17
N ARG A 183 -3.07 -7.54 -10.27
CA ARG A 183 -3.62 -8.90 -10.42
C ARG A 183 -2.62 -9.91 -10.99
N SER A 184 -1.35 -9.79 -10.61
CA SER A 184 -0.31 -10.80 -10.80
C SER A 184 0.91 -10.45 -9.94
N SER A 185 2.05 -11.08 -10.20
CA SER A 185 3.21 -11.09 -9.31
C SER A 185 4.36 -10.23 -9.82
N ASP A 186 5.29 -9.92 -8.92
CA ASP A 186 6.59 -9.33 -9.26
C ASP A 186 6.51 -7.93 -9.90
N HIS A 187 5.44 -7.18 -9.64
CA HIS A 187 5.32 -5.78 -10.05
C HIS A 187 5.97 -4.82 -9.05
N VAL A 188 6.45 -3.68 -9.56
CA VAL A 188 6.92 -2.55 -8.75
C VAL A 188 6.06 -1.33 -9.05
N LEU A 189 5.45 -0.76 -8.02
CA LEU A 189 4.72 0.51 -8.08
C LEU A 189 5.53 1.51 -7.24
N GLU A 190 6.24 2.44 -7.89
CA GLU A 190 7.23 3.29 -7.23
C GLU A 190 7.00 4.78 -7.51
N GLY A 191 6.97 5.61 -6.46
CA GLY A 191 6.89 7.06 -6.64
C GLY A 191 5.56 7.53 -7.25
N LEU A 192 4.47 6.78 -7.05
CA LEU A 192 3.14 7.12 -7.57
C LEU A 192 2.42 8.10 -6.63
N HIS A 193 1.57 8.94 -7.21
CA HIS A 193 0.64 9.80 -6.48
C HIS A 193 -0.80 9.37 -6.79
N VAL A 194 -1.47 8.71 -5.85
CA VAL A 194 -2.76 8.05 -6.10
C VAL A 194 -3.83 8.61 -5.20
N HIS A 195 -4.84 9.31 -5.75
CA HIS A 195 -5.77 10.03 -4.90
C HIS A 195 -7.17 10.28 -5.45
N HIS A 196 -8.12 10.57 -4.55
CA HIS A 196 -9.49 10.97 -4.90
C HIS A 196 -10.26 9.92 -5.70
N ASN A 197 -9.90 8.64 -5.56
CA ASN A 197 -10.58 7.54 -6.24
C ASN A 197 -11.77 7.05 -5.39
N VAL A 198 -12.79 6.45 -6.01
CA VAL A 198 -13.96 5.96 -5.26
C VAL A 198 -13.59 4.75 -4.41
N GLY A 199 -12.92 3.76 -5.00
CA GLY A 199 -12.42 2.58 -4.28
C GLY A 199 -11.04 2.81 -3.68
N SER A 200 -10.38 1.74 -3.25
CA SER A 200 -9.02 1.84 -2.70
C SER A 200 -8.02 2.42 -3.71
N GLY A 201 -6.99 3.12 -3.23
CA GLY A 201 -5.96 3.70 -4.10
C GLY A 201 -5.21 2.62 -4.89
N ILE A 202 -4.49 1.75 -4.18
CA ILE A 202 -3.76 0.62 -4.77
C ILE A 202 -4.30 -0.68 -4.17
N HIS A 203 -4.76 -1.61 -5.00
CA HIS A 203 -5.38 -2.85 -4.55
C HIS A 203 -4.76 -4.07 -5.20
N VAL A 204 -3.96 -4.81 -4.44
CA VAL A 204 -3.39 -6.11 -4.84
C VAL A 204 -4.41 -7.19 -4.54
N HIS A 205 -4.97 -7.81 -5.58
CA HIS A 205 -5.99 -8.84 -5.41
C HIS A 205 -6.16 -9.69 -6.67
N GLU A 206 -6.56 -10.95 -6.49
CA GLU A 206 -6.99 -11.79 -7.60
C GLU A 206 -7.96 -12.88 -7.12
N SER A 207 -7.52 -13.74 -6.19
CA SER A 207 -8.38 -14.70 -5.49
C SER A 207 -8.37 -14.43 -4.00
N TYR A 208 -9.54 -14.48 -3.36
CA TYR A 208 -9.65 -14.36 -1.91
C TYR A 208 -9.50 -15.69 -1.16
N ASP A 209 -9.52 -16.81 -1.88
CA ASP A 209 -9.43 -18.15 -1.29
C ASP A 209 -8.03 -18.75 -1.41
N THR A 210 -7.34 -18.46 -2.52
CA THR A 210 -6.00 -18.98 -2.81
C THR A 210 -5.05 -17.81 -3.03
N PRO A 211 -4.04 -17.61 -2.16
CA PRO A 211 -3.07 -16.52 -2.34
C PRO A 211 -2.39 -16.58 -3.70
N SER A 212 -2.58 -15.53 -4.49
CA SER A 212 -1.88 -15.22 -5.73
C SER A 212 -1.53 -13.74 -5.79
N SER A 213 -0.90 -13.25 -6.86
CA SER A 213 -0.35 -11.88 -6.93
C SER A 213 0.72 -11.64 -5.85
N ASN A 214 1.85 -12.33 -6.00
CA ASN A 214 2.91 -12.44 -4.99
C ASN A 214 4.06 -11.46 -5.25
N ARG A 215 4.88 -11.18 -4.24
CA ARG A 215 6.15 -10.45 -4.38
C ARG A 215 6.02 -9.09 -5.09
N ASN A 216 4.87 -8.45 -4.98
CA ASN A 216 4.68 -7.09 -5.45
C ASN A 216 5.31 -6.11 -4.45
N LEU A 217 5.95 -5.07 -4.97
CA LEU A 217 6.51 -3.99 -4.18
C LEU A 217 5.77 -2.69 -4.48
N ILE A 218 5.15 -2.11 -3.46
CA ILE A 218 4.59 -0.76 -3.51
C ILE A 218 5.50 0.11 -2.66
N THR A 219 6.22 1.05 -3.28
CA THR A 219 7.23 1.84 -2.58
C THR A 219 7.19 3.32 -2.94
N ASP A 220 7.57 4.17 -1.99
CA ASP A 220 7.75 5.61 -2.22
C ASP A 220 6.49 6.32 -2.77
N CYS A 221 5.29 5.76 -2.50
CA CYS A 221 4.03 6.27 -3.01
C CYS A 221 3.35 7.22 -2.01
N VAL A 222 2.61 8.19 -2.54
CA VAL A 222 1.68 9.05 -1.78
C VAL A 222 0.26 8.65 -2.16
N VAL A 223 -0.54 8.17 -1.21
CA VAL A 223 -1.87 7.60 -1.47
C VAL A 223 -2.91 8.19 -0.53
N HIS A 224 -3.88 8.95 -1.06
CA HIS A 224 -4.79 9.69 -0.17
C HIS A 224 -6.15 10.07 -0.74
N ASP A 225 -7.06 10.48 0.14
CA ASP A 225 -8.41 10.95 -0.20
C ASP A 225 -9.21 9.94 -1.06
N ASN A 226 -8.91 8.65 -0.96
CA ASN A 226 -9.68 7.61 -1.63
C ASN A 226 -10.94 7.31 -0.80
N SER A 227 -12.11 7.46 -1.40
CA SER A 227 -13.37 7.40 -0.66
C SER A 227 -14.62 7.10 -1.47
N ALA A 228 -15.39 6.12 -0.98
CA ALA A 228 -16.78 5.85 -1.36
C ALA A 228 -17.80 6.40 -0.35
N ALA A 229 -17.41 7.30 0.56
CA ALA A 229 -18.31 7.87 1.56
C ALA A 229 -19.46 8.63 0.89
N GLY A 230 -20.69 8.29 1.26
CA GLY A 230 -21.92 8.81 0.65
C GLY A 230 -22.19 8.34 -0.79
N ILE A 231 -21.41 7.39 -1.32
CA ILE A 231 -21.54 6.89 -2.71
C ILE A 231 -22.22 5.52 -2.75
N ASP A 232 -21.75 4.56 -1.95
CA ASP A 232 -22.26 3.19 -1.92
C ASP A 232 -22.87 2.81 -0.56
N ALA A 233 -23.32 1.56 -0.44
CA ALA A 233 -23.92 1.05 0.80
C ALA A 233 -22.91 0.83 1.92
N ALA A 234 -21.62 0.66 1.60
CA ALA A 234 -20.56 0.55 2.59
C ALA A 234 -20.17 1.93 3.15
N ASP A 235 -20.60 3.02 2.49
CA ASP A 235 -20.43 4.40 2.93
C ASP A 235 -18.95 4.70 3.27
N GLY A 236 -18.07 4.29 2.36
CA GLY A 236 -16.63 4.48 2.49
C GLY A 236 -15.88 3.37 3.22
N GLY A 237 -16.55 2.35 3.75
CA GLY A 237 -15.92 1.24 4.48
C GLY A 237 -15.33 0.13 3.63
N ASN A 238 -14.84 0.46 2.43
CA ASN A 238 -14.03 -0.43 1.57
C ASN A 238 -12.97 0.36 0.75
N SER A 239 -12.74 1.64 1.07
CA SER A 239 -11.82 2.50 0.29
C SER A 239 -10.57 2.76 1.13
N ASP A 240 -9.65 1.80 1.11
CA ASP A 240 -8.35 1.91 1.76
C ASP A 240 -7.41 2.81 0.94
N GLY A 241 -6.33 3.27 1.56
CA GLY A 241 -5.22 3.80 0.78
C GLY A 241 -4.55 2.70 -0.05
N ILE A 242 -3.92 1.75 0.64
CA ILE A 242 -3.26 0.60 0.02
C ILE A 242 -3.81 -0.68 0.64
N SER A 243 -4.39 -1.54 -0.20
CA SER A 243 -4.95 -2.82 0.22
C SER A 243 -4.23 -3.98 -0.49
N MET A 244 -3.81 -4.97 0.27
CA MET A 244 -3.36 -6.26 -0.22
C MET A 244 -4.38 -7.30 0.25
N SER A 245 -5.22 -7.77 -0.67
CA SER A 245 -6.30 -8.74 -0.42
C SER A 245 -5.99 -10.16 -0.89
N SER A 246 -4.74 -10.42 -1.28
CA SER A 246 -4.24 -11.70 -1.77
C SER A 246 -2.71 -11.67 -1.78
N GLY A 247 -2.11 -12.86 -1.78
CA GLY A 247 -0.72 -13.07 -2.16
C GLY A 247 0.23 -13.35 -1.00
N ILE A 248 1.45 -13.69 -1.39
CA ILE A 248 2.56 -14.09 -0.53
C ILE A 248 3.73 -13.13 -0.76
N ASP A 249 4.39 -12.72 0.31
CA ASP A 249 5.59 -11.87 0.29
C ASP A 249 5.39 -10.51 -0.43
N ASN A 250 4.18 -9.97 -0.44
CA ASN A 250 3.94 -8.61 -0.91
C ASN A 250 4.48 -7.58 0.10
N ARG A 251 4.97 -6.45 -0.41
CA ARG A 251 5.69 -5.44 0.39
C ARG A 251 5.15 -4.04 0.13
N ILE A 252 4.95 -3.29 1.21
CA ILE A 252 4.67 -1.85 1.20
C ILE A 252 5.81 -1.15 1.94
N GLU A 253 6.53 -0.26 1.28
CA GLU A 253 7.69 0.42 1.88
C GLU A 253 7.66 1.92 1.62
N ASN A 254 8.13 2.73 2.56
CA ASN A 254 8.35 4.16 2.32
C ASN A 254 7.12 4.90 1.77
N CYS A 255 5.89 4.54 2.15
CA CYS A 255 4.67 5.18 1.65
C CYS A 255 4.13 6.23 2.62
N LEU A 256 3.41 7.23 2.09
CA LEU A 256 2.60 8.18 2.85
C LEU A 256 1.13 7.94 2.50
N VAL A 257 0.32 7.52 3.46
CA VAL A 257 -1.04 7.05 3.21
C VAL A 257 -2.05 7.72 4.15
N HIS A 258 -2.96 8.54 3.63
CA HIS A 258 -3.80 9.35 4.52
C HIS A 258 -5.17 9.71 4.00
N SER A 259 -6.06 10.12 4.90
CA SER A 259 -7.37 10.68 4.53
C SER A 259 -8.24 9.74 3.69
N ASN A 260 -7.98 8.43 3.73
CA ASN A 260 -8.81 7.43 3.06
C ASN A 260 -10.02 7.10 3.93
N SER A 261 -11.15 6.72 3.34
CA SER A 261 -12.37 6.55 4.14
C SER A 261 -12.40 5.28 4.98
N ASP A 262 -11.75 4.20 4.54
CA ASP A 262 -11.62 3.00 5.37
C ASP A 262 -10.32 3.02 6.18
N ASP A 263 -9.25 2.36 5.72
CA ASP A 263 -7.97 2.33 6.41
C ASP A 263 -6.82 2.93 5.60
N GLY A 264 -5.71 3.20 6.28
CA GLY A 264 -4.48 3.56 5.59
C GLY A 264 -3.96 2.38 4.78
N VAL A 265 -3.49 1.35 5.49
CA VAL A 265 -2.98 0.10 4.89
C VAL A 265 -3.77 -1.09 5.42
N ASP A 266 -4.24 -1.96 4.52
CA ASP A 266 -4.87 -3.24 4.86
C ASP A 266 -4.12 -4.43 4.21
N THR A 267 -3.73 -5.42 5.02
CA THR A 267 -3.11 -6.68 4.56
C THR A 267 -4.07 -7.88 4.69
N TRP A 268 -5.36 -7.65 4.50
CA TRP A 268 -6.40 -8.66 4.56
C TRP A 268 -6.08 -9.86 3.64
N ARG A 269 -6.19 -11.09 4.14
CA ARG A 269 -6.03 -12.30 3.31
C ARG A 269 -4.65 -12.47 2.62
N THR A 270 -3.58 -11.98 3.24
CA THR A 270 -2.21 -12.21 2.76
C THR A 270 -1.40 -13.18 3.63
N LEU A 271 -0.33 -13.71 3.05
CA LEU A 271 0.70 -14.48 3.76
C LEU A 271 2.04 -13.76 3.72
N ASP A 272 2.71 -13.71 4.87
CA ASP A 272 4.09 -13.25 5.04
C ASP A 272 4.34 -11.85 4.41
N SER A 273 3.34 -10.97 4.47
CA SER A 273 3.46 -9.60 3.98
C SER A 273 4.34 -8.73 4.86
N TYR A 274 4.96 -7.72 4.25
CA TYR A 274 5.81 -6.77 4.94
C TYR A 274 5.33 -5.33 4.71
N VAL A 275 5.26 -4.56 5.79
CA VAL A 275 4.99 -3.11 5.73
C VAL A 275 6.09 -2.40 6.52
N GLY A 276 6.83 -1.52 5.86
CA GLY A 276 8.02 -0.90 6.45
C GLY A 276 8.11 0.60 6.19
N TYR A 277 8.69 1.35 7.13
CA TYR A 277 9.14 2.73 6.90
C TYR A 277 8.04 3.66 6.35
N SER A 278 6.77 3.40 6.66
CA SER A 278 5.63 4.08 6.07
C SER A 278 4.88 4.92 7.11
N ILE A 279 4.13 5.92 6.64
CA ILE A 279 3.37 6.84 7.47
C ILE A 279 1.89 6.71 7.12
N THR A 280 1.03 6.51 8.12
CA THR A 280 -0.43 6.56 7.96
C THR A 280 -1.05 7.63 8.85
N TYR A 281 -2.00 8.41 8.33
CA TYR A 281 -2.73 9.35 9.19
C TYR A 281 -4.11 9.77 8.69
N GLY A 282 -4.96 10.23 9.62
CA GLY A 282 -6.24 10.85 9.25
C GLY A 282 -7.22 9.93 8.52
N ASN A 283 -7.04 8.60 8.60
CA ASN A 283 -7.91 7.65 7.94
C ASN A 283 -9.18 7.42 8.76
N GLY A 284 -10.27 7.14 8.04
CA GLY A 284 -11.53 6.76 8.64
C GLY A 284 -12.65 7.79 8.53
N ILE A 285 -13.22 7.92 7.34
CA ILE A 285 -14.31 8.83 6.98
C ILE A 285 -15.59 8.01 6.76
N GLY A 286 -16.77 8.61 6.96
CA GLY A 286 -18.04 7.91 6.78
C GLY A 286 -18.13 6.69 7.71
N SER A 287 -18.46 5.53 7.15
CA SER A 287 -18.65 4.26 7.85
C SER A 287 -17.43 3.33 7.83
N GLY A 288 -16.25 3.79 7.40
CA GLY A 288 -15.05 2.96 7.46
C GLY A 288 -14.63 2.55 8.88
N ASN A 289 -13.48 1.89 9.00
CA ASN A 289 -12.89 1.52 10.29
C ASN A 289 -11.92 2.60 10.78
N GLY A 290 -11.01 3.07 9.93
CA GLY A 290 -10.06 4.14 10.30
C GLY A 290 -8.89 3.62 11.10
N GLN A 291 -8.37 2.45 10.72
CA GLN A 291 -7.10 1.94 11.19
C GLN A 291 -5.97 2.61 10.38
N GLY A 292 -4.84 2.88 11.03
CA GLY A 292 -3.62 3.26 10.32
C GLY A 292 -3.06 2.07 9.53
N PHE A 293 -2.69 1.01 10.26
CA PHE A 293 -2.22 -0.26 9.71
C PHE A 293 -3.10 -1.42 10.21
N LYS A 294 -3.93 -1.97 9.31
CA LYS A 294 -4.74 -3.17 9.51
C LYS A 294 -3.98 -4.38 8.98
N ALA A 295 -3.34 -5.13 9.88
CA ALA A 295 -2.31 -6.12 9.57
C ALA A 295 -2.83 -7.57 9.53
N GLY A 296 -4.04 -7.78 9.03
CA GLY A 296 -4.62 -9.12 8.98
C GLY A 296 -6.10 -9.11 8.62
N GLY A 297 -6.75 -10.26 8.83
CA GLY A 297 -8.15 -10.40 8.45
C GLY A 297 -8.65 -11.82 8.46
N ALA A 298 -9.67 -12.05 7.63
CA ALA A 298 -10.18 -13.39 7.37
C ALA A 298 -9.06 -14.29 6.83
N PRO A 299 -9.10 -15.62 7.08
CA PRO A 299 -8.18 -16.55 6.45
C PRO A 299 -8.24 -16.49 4.91
N PRO A 300 -7.11 -16.68 4.22
CA PRO A 300 -5.76 -16.89 4.76
C PRO A 300 -5.06 -15.58 5.18
N SER A 301 -4.86 -15.31 6.48
CA SER A 301 -4.14 -14.11 6.97
C SER A 301 -3.09 -14.51 8.00
N ARG A 302 -1.81 -14.50 7.62
CA ARG A 302 -0.72 -14.94 8.52
C ARG A 302 0.62 -14.28 8.22
N GLY A 303 1.35 -13.94 9.27
CA GLY A 303 2.77 -13.61 9.17
C GLY A 303 3.07 -12.17 8.77
N THR A 304 2.07 -11.29 8.71
CA THR A 304 2.29 -9.86 8.44
C THR A 304 3.23 -9.25 9.48
N THR A 305 4.27 -8.57 9.00
CA THR A 305 5.18 -7.78 9.82
C THR A 305 5.05 -6.30 9.44
N VAL A 306 4.79 -5.45 10.43
CA VAL A 306 4.78 -3.99 10.29
C VAL A 306 5.88 -3.41 11.17
N GLU A 307 6.84 -2.72 10.56
CA GLU A 307 7.99 -2.17 11.28
C GLU A 307 8.45 -0.79 10.83
N HIS A 308 9.03 -0.03 11.76
CA HIS A 308 9.56 1.32 11.49
C HIS A 308 8.52 2.27 10.87
N CYS A 309 7.24 2.08 11.20
CA CYS A 309 6.15 2.90 10.70
C CYS A 309 5.69 3.94 11.73
N ILE A 310 5.09 5.02 11.22
CA ILE A 310 4.42 6.05 12.02
C ILE A 310 2.93 6.03 11.70
N SER A 311 2.08 6.04 12.73
CA SER A 311 0.63 6.12 12.58
C SER A 311 0.06 7.22 13.46
N TYR A 312 -0.72 8.17 12.93
CA TYR A 312 -1.30 9.22 13.76
C TYR A 312 -2.67 9.77 13.34
N SER A 313 -3.44 10.27 14.31
CA SER A 313 -4.74 10.93 14.08
C SER A 313 -5.71 10.13 13.19
N ASN A 314 -5.62 8.79 13.19
CA ASN A 314 -6.62 7.93 12.57
C ASN A 314 -7.82 7.79 13.51
N ARG A 315 -9.02 7.57 12.95
CA ARG A 315 -10.27 7.50 13.75
C ARG A 315 -10.21 6.43 14.85
N SER A 316 -9.52 5.32 14.63
CA SER A 316 -9.53 4.15 15.49
C SER A 316 -8.10 3.76 15.91
N ALA A 317 -7.58 2.59 15.55
CA ALA A 317 -6.25 2.18 16.02
C ALA A 317 -5.12 2.59 15.08
N GLY A 318 -3.95 2.90 15.64
CA GLY A 318 -2.74 3.14 14.87
C GLY A 318 -2.27 1.87 14.17
N PHE A 319 -2.20 0.77 14.93
CA PHE A 319 -1.79 -0.57 14.49
C PHE A 319 -2.77 -1.61 15.02
N ASP A 320 -3.32 -2.44 14.14
CA ASP A 320 -4.34 -3.44 14.47
C ASP A 320 -4.04 -4.76 13.80
N GLN A 321 -3.97 -5.84 14.56
CA GLN A 321 -3.73 -7.19 14.03
C GLN A 321 -4.90 -7.68 13.15
N ASN A 322 -6.10 -7.14 13.34
CA ASN A 322 -7.34 -7.49 12.65
C ASN A 322 -7.57 -9.00 12.45
N SER A 323 -7.42 -9.80 13.51
CA SER A 323 -7.51 -11.27 13.50
C SER A 323 -6.47 -12.02 12.65
N GLY A 324 -5.44 -11.34 12.14
CA GLY A 324 -4.28 -11.96 11.52
C GLY A 324 -3.51 -12.86 12.49
N VAL A 325 -2.98 -13.97 11.97
CA VAL A 325 -2.21 -14.95 12.73
C VAL A 325 -0.72 -14.60 12.72
N ALA A 326 -0.05 -14.69 13.87
CA ALA A 326 1.39 -14.42 14.00
C ALA A 326 1.84 -13.05 13.45
N VAL A 327 1.03 -12.01 13.70
CA VAL A 327 1.32 -10.62 13.32
C VAL A 327 2.44 -10.05 14.21
N ARG A 328 3.31 -9.23 13.62
CA ARG A 328 4.41 -8.55 14.34
C ARG A 328 4.34 -7.04 14.16
N PHE A 329 4.36 -6.32 15.27
CA PHE A 329 4.53 -4.88 15.34
C PHE A 329 5.87 -4.56 16.00
N VAL A 330 6.84 -4.04 15.24
CA VAL A 330 8.21 -3.84 15.71
C VAL A 330 8.71 -2.42 15.41
N HIS A 331 9.28 -1.72 16.39
CA HIS A 331 9.87 -0.38 16.19
C HIS A 331 8.91 0.63 15.54
N ASN A 332 7.62 0.60 15.88
CA ASN A 332 6.65 1.54 15.35
C ASN A 332 6.32 2.66 16.34
N THR A 333 5.87 3.81 15.83
CA THR A 333 5.33 4.90 16.64
C THR A 333 3.87 5.15 16.31
N SER A 334 3.03 5.17 17.34
CA SER A 334 1.66 5.66 17.29
C SER A 334 1.52 6.99 18.04
N TRP A 335 0.74 7.92 17.49
CA TRP A 335 0.43 9.19 18.14
C TRP A 335 -0.99 9.70 17.84
N ASP A 336 -1.75 10.14 18.84
CA ASP A 336 -3.11 10.73 18.68
C ASP A 336 -4.13 9.84 17.89
N ASN A 337 -4.02 8.53 18.00
CA ASN A 337 -5.03 7.54 17.60
C ASN A 337 -5.92 7.17 18.81
N GLY A 338 -7.09 6.58 18.56
CA GLY A 338 -7.94 6.08 19.63
C GLY A 338 -7.27 4.97 20.46
N VAL A 339 -6.60 4.03 19.78
CA VAL A 339 -5.73 3.01 20.39
C VAL A 339 -4.41 2.98 19.63
N GLY A 340 -3.28 2.95 20.32
CA GLY A 340 -1.98 2.88 19.65
C GLY A 340 -1.76 1.53 18.98
N PHE A 341 -1.74 0.47 19.79
CA PHE A 341 -1.52 -0.89 19.33
C PHE A 341 -2.61 -1.85 19.80
N TYR A 342 -3.35 -2.44 18.86
CA TYR A 342 -4.35 -3.47 19.11
C TYR A 342 -3.82 -4.85 18.68
N GLY A 343 -3.70 -5.77 19.64
CA GLY A 343 -3.08 -7.08 19.42
C GLY A 343 -4.00 -8.28 19.69
N GLY A 344 -3.70 -9.39 19.03
CA GLY A 344 -4.27 -10.73 19.25
C GLY A 344 -3.36 -11.61 20.12
N SER A 345 -3.86 -12.78 20.54
CA SER A 345 -3.15 -13.64 21.51
C SER A 345 -1.79 -14.15 21.04
N ASP A 346 -1.59 -14.19 19.72
CA ASP A 346 -0.38 -14.62 19.02
C ASP A 346 0.32 -13.45 18.30
N THR A 347 -0.06 -12.20 18.59
CA THR A 347 0.64 -11.00 18.12
C THR A 347 1.89 -10.74 18.96
N GLU A 348 3.00 -10.42 18.29
CA GLU A 348 4.24 -9.97 18.92
C GLU A 348 4.35 -8.44 18.80
N LEU A 349 4.51 -7.75 19.92
CA LEU A 349 4.68 -6.29 19.98
C LEU A 349 6.00 -5.97 20.64
N ARG A 350 6.95 -5.41 19.87
CA ARG A 350 8.31 -5.18 20.33
C ARG A 350 8.79 -3.76 20.04
N PHE A 351 9.42 -3.11 21.02
CA PHE A 351 10.08 -1.82 20.85
C PHE A 351 9.20 -0.69 20.30
N ASN A 352 7.89 -0.75 20.53
CA ASN A 352 6.95 0.24 20.01
C ASN A 352 6.77 1.43 20.96
N LEU A 353 6.52 2.60 20.38
CA LEU A 353 6.26 3.85 21.06
C LEU A 353 4.82 4.29 20.84
N ALA A 354 4.08 4.59 21.91
CA ALA A 354 2.73 5.15 21.83
C ALA A 354 2.67 6.43 22.67
N GLY A 355 2.12 7.50 22.12
CA GLY A 355 2.00 8.78 22.80
C GLY A 355 0.67 9.45 22.50
N ASP A 356 0.00 10.01 23.51
CA ASP A 356 -1.35 10.62 23.35
C ASP A 356 -2.43 9.67 22.80
N ASP A 357 -2.21 8.35 22.91
CA ASP A 357 -3.17 7.28 22.61
C ASP A 357 -3.62 6.56 23.90
N ASP A 358 -4.64 5.69 23.82
CA ASP A 358 -4.63 4.47 24.65
C ASP A 358 -3.53 3.55 24.10
N PRO A 359 -2.37 3.41 24.77
CA PRO A 359 -1.18 2.86 24.14
C PRO A 359 -1.36 1.41 23.67
N ARG A 360 -2.25 0.66 24.32
CA ARG A 360 -2.31 -0.79 24.16
C ARG A 360 -3.71 -1.37 24.43
N GLY A 361 -4.35 -1.93 23.40
CA GLY A 361 -5.60 -2.68 23.50
C GLY A 361 -5.47 -4.15 23.08
N GLY A 362 -6.31 -5.04 23.60
CA GLY A 362 -6.32 -6.46 23.22
C GLY A 362 -5.34 -7.34 24.02
N SER A 363 -4.70 -8.30 23.35
CA SER A 363 -3.79 -9.32 23.93
C SER A 363 -2.52 -9.46 23.09
N GLY A 364 -1.62 -10.39 23.43
CA GLY A 364 -0.36 -10.63 22.72
C GLY A 364 0.83 -10.67 23.65
N THR A 365 2.04 -10.73 23.08
CA THR A 365 3.30 -10.69 23.82
C THR A 365 3.96 -9.33 23.64
N ASP A 366 4.14 -8.61 24.74
CA ASP A 366 4.78 -7.30 24.76
C ASP A 366 6.25 -7.41 25.22
N GLU A 367 7.19 -6.87 24.46
CA GLU A 367 8.60 -6.77 24.83
C GLU A 367 9.15 -5.35 24.57
N GLU A 368 9.68 -4.72 25.62
CA GLU A 368 10.38 -3.43 25.51
C GLU A 368 9.57 -2.29 24.86
N ASN A 369 8.24 -2.29 25.01
CA ASN A 369 7.40 -1.19 24.51
C ASN A 369 7.31 -0.03 25.52
N SER A 370 6.94 1.15 25.02
CA SER A 370 6.78 2.36 25.84
C SER A 370 5.83 2.18 27.02
N TRP A 371 4.72 1.46 26.87
CA TRP A 371 3.77 1.17 27.97
C TRP A 371 4.29 0.19 29.03
N GLN A 372 5.44 -0.44 28.80
CA GLN A 372 6.15 -1.26 29.78
C GLN A 372 7.22 -0.46 30.51
N ARG A 373 7.57 0.73 30.00
CA ARG A 373 8.58 1.62 30.57
C ARG A 373 7.90 2.71 31.41
N GLY A 374 8.53 3.07 32.52
CA GLY A 374 8.00 4.11 33.40
C GLY A 374 8.29 5.52 32.89
N GLY A 375 7.35 6.44 33.09
CA GLY A 375 7.49 7.87 32.75
C GLY A 375 6.59 8.30 31.58
N PRO A 376 6.41 9.61 31.38
CA PRO A 376 5.61 10.13 30.28
C PRO A 376 6.40 10.09 28.97
N VAL A 377 5.78 9.59 27.90
CA VAL A 377 6.29 9.73 26.54
C VAL A 377 6.18 11.20 26.14
N THR A 378 7.30 11.80 25.71
CA THR A 378 7.37 13.21 25.30
C THR A 378 8.26 13.33 24.07
N PHE A 379 7.85 14.17 23.13
CA PHE A 379 8.51 14.36 21.85
C PHE A 379 9.19 15.72 21.75
N VAL A 380 10.26 15.81 20.95
CA VAL A 380 10.90 17.07 20.57
C VAL A 380 9.90 17.95 19.80
N SER A 381 9.12 17.35 18.90
CA SER A 381 8.04 18.01 18.19
C SER A 381 6.90 17.04 17.89
N THR A 382 5.66 17.55 17.98
CA THR A 382 4.44 16.87 17.51
C THR A 382 3.86 17.57 16.28
N ASP A 383 4.59 18.51 15.67
CA ASP A 383 4.25 19.11 14.38
C ASP A 383 4.68 18.17 13.24
N PRO A 384 3.76 17.61 12.43
CA PRO A 384 4.09 16.70 11.34
C PRO A 384 5.01 17.30 10.26
N SER A 385 5.13 18.63 10.19
CA SER A 385 6.05 19.30 9.27
C SER A 385 7.47 19.43 9.81
N SER A 386 7.69 19.05 11.08
CA SER A 386 8.99 19.13 11.74
C SER A 386 9.92 18.00 11.29
N PRO A 387 11.21 18.28 11.02
CA PRO A 387 12.20 17.20 10.82
C PRO A 387 12.42 16.36 12.08
N ASP A 388 12.03 16.88 13.25
CA ASP A 388 12.07 16.18 14.53
C ASP A 388 10.70 15.60 14.94
N PHE A 389 9.78 15.42 13.97
CA PHE A 389 8.44 14.91 14.26
C PHE A 389 8.51 13.53 14.94
N LEU A 390 7.89 13.46 16.12
CA LEU A 390 7.83 12.29 17.00
C LEU A 390 9.20 11.74 17.44
N VAL A 391 10.28 12.52 17.32
CA VAL A 391 11.56 12.16 17.93
C VAL A 391 11.41 12.21 19.46
N PRO A 392 11.70 11.12 20.20
CA PRO A 392 11.64 11.12 21.66
C PRO A 392 12.57 12.17 22.27
N THR A 393 12.16 12.79 23.37
CA THR A 393 13.00 13.76 24.08
C THR A 393 14.33 13.11 24.51
N PRO A 394 15.50 13.71 24.16
CA PRO A 394 16.80 13.15 24.53
C PRO A 394 17.01 13.02 26.05
N GLY A 395 17.78 12.02 26.45
CA GLY A 395 18.03 11.60 27.83
C GLY A 395 16.91 10.79 28.48
N GLY A 396 15.83 10.51 27.73
CA GLY A 396 14.66 9.78 28.22
C GLY A 396 14.75 8.26 28.05
N PRO A 397 13.83 7.50 28.67
CA PRO A 397 13.81 6.03 28.60
C PRO A 397 13.25 5.48 27.28
N PHE A 398 13.05 6.32 26.26
CA PHE A 398 12.35 5.96 25.02
C PHE A 398 13.17 6.24 23.75
N GLU A 399 14.44 6.67 23.86
CA GLU A 399 15.28 7.03 22.70
C GLU A 399 15.55 5.89 21.72
N ASP A 400 15.41 4.65 22.18
CA ASP A 400 15.63 3.41 21.42
C ASP A 400 14.32 2.79 20.91
N LEU A 401 13.19 3.48 21.08
CA LEU A 401 11.86 2.97 20.71
C LEU A 401 11.26 3.68 19.51
N GLY A 402 10.44 2.92 18.79
CA GLY A 402 9.57 3.44 17.76
C GLY A 402 10.28 3.95 16.50
N ALA A 403 9.48 4.50 15.61
CA ALA A 403 9.90 5.14 14.37
C ALA A 403 9.68 6.66 14.48
N HIS A 404 10.52 7.48 13.86
CA HIS A 404 10.41 8.93 13.95
C HIS A 404 11.08 9.60 12.76
N ALA A 405 10.70 10.86 12.46
CA ALA A 405 11.17 11.56 11.27
C ALA A 405 12.65 11.99 11.33
N GLY A 406 13.22 12.08 12.54
CA GLY A 406 14.57 12.59 12.76
C GLY A 406 15.53 11.56 13.38
N ARG A 407 16.83 11.88 13.40
CA ARG A 407 17.99 10.96 13.51
C ARG A 407 18.09 10.02 12.34
#